data_AF-A0AA49GDF0-F1
#
_entry.id   AF-A0AA49GDF0-F1
#
_cell.length_a   1.000
_cell.length_b   1.000
_cell.length_c   1.000
_cell.angle_alpha   90.00
_cell.angle_beta   90.00
_cell.angle_gamma   90.00
#
_symmetry.space_group_name_H-M   'P 1'
#
loop_
_entity.id
_entity.type
_entity.pdbx_description
1 polymer ?
#
loop_
_entity_poly.entity_id
_entity_poly.type
_entity_poly.pdbx_seq_one_letter_code
_entity_poly.pdbx_strand_id
1 'polypeptide(L)'
;MRFQSFFNFSVLFICTFVFTSCQDPDEVDLSSEKEIVSFSISDESTKIDLQINNNNSTISGDVPFNFNLEEVTTEITLSEGATISPDSGFGQNIMNQESYVVTAENGETKTYSLELTVSPNNQNFIVSFSVRIDDTIYDANIIDSEYHVKDTLPYFADLSNLSPVITVSDNATISPEAGVEQDFTNPVIYEVTAENGATQKYIVDIYREKSPENDLLEIGFDNVEVSKIYGAIDESSAQVILRVPSTVDLTNVIPFFQVSDRASVSSEISSGINLSSPYSFEVVAENGDSKNYIIQTEVMDINEDFSFEEGVASKWFGGDNRSSFGPRNIGTGQSITITENIHLQSFSVHFNGEFDYFENPDFNGHELEIILEIRSNDGSILASNSVVNPATFDGGWVTFDFHDRAVHLTNNTEYIFTWYLPNGFSNGYNSGSSGDADMGYTEGSGYSVGIESEDEDITDWSNWYEHGWDFWFRLEGLK
;
A
#
# COMPACT_ATOMS: atom_id res chain seq x y z
N MET A 1 105.16 18.75 2.88
CA MET A 1 104.90 18.52 4.32
C MET A 1 104.59 17.03 4.43
N ARG A 2 105.41 16.12 4.99
CA ARG A 2 106.24 16.13 6.21
C ARG A 2 105.45 16.52 7.46
N PHE A 3 105.11 15.54 8.31
CA PHE A 3 105.73 15.17 9.61
C PHE A 3 105.33 13.68 9.85
N GLN A 4 106.24 12.69 9.95
CA GLN A 4 107.01 12.22 11.12
C GLN A 4 106.16 11.63 12.28
N SER A 5 106.59 10.63 13.07
CA SER A 5 107.68 9.61 13.01
C SER A 5 107.68 8.78 14.32
N PHE A 6 108.39 7.64 14.37
CA PHE A 6 108.73 6.80 15.55
C PHE A 6 107.62 5.84 16.03
N PHE A 7 107.89 4.61 16.51
CA PHE A 7 109.03 4.15 17.33
C PHE A 7 109.56 2.73 16.96
N ASN A 8 110.70 2.32 17.55
CA ASN A 8 111.39 1.02 17.36
C ASN A 8 111.19 0.10 18.61
N PHE A 9 111.72 -1.12 18.79
CA PHE A 9 112.73 -1.97 18.12
C PHE A 9 112.47 -3.47 18.52
N SER A 10 113.44 -4.36 18.25
CA SER A 10 113.59 -5.74 18.80
C SER A 10 112.66 -6.82 18.22
N VAL A 11 113.06 -7.81 17.41
CA VAL A 11 114.26 -8.69 17.30
C VAL A 11 114.18 -9.98 18.15
N LEU A 12 113.91 -11.10 17.46
CA LEU A 12 114.14 -12.55 17.67
C LEU A 12 112.99 -13.30 16.94
N PHE A 13 113.11 -14.52 16.40
CA PHE A 13 114.14 -15.56 16.51
C PHE A 13 114.33 -16.27 15.15
N ILE A 14 115.44 -17.00 14.97
CA ILE A 14 115.83 -17.67 13.71
C ILE A 14 115.37 -19.14 13.75
N CYS A 15 114.98 -19.76 12.61
CA CYS A 15 115.51 -21.06 12.13
C CYS A 15 114.66 -21.80 11.07
N THR A 16 115.40 -22.43 10.14
CA THR A 16 115.07 -23.67 9.41
C THR A 16 113.75 -23.78 8.65
N PHE A 17 113.82 -23.51 7.33
CA PHE A 17 112.91 -24.15 6.37
C PHE A 17 113.23 -25.65 6.27
N VAL A 18 112.27 -26.48 6.67
CA VAL A 18 112.25 -27.93 6.40
C VAL A 18 111.33 -28.17 5.21
N PHE A 19 111.75 -28.98 4.24
CA PHE A 19 110.87 -29.40 3.15
C PHE A 19 109.84 -30.40 3.70
N THR A 20 108.56 -30.02 3.66
CA THR A 20 107.43 -30.92 3.89
C THR A 20 106.68 -31.12 2.57
N SER A 21 106.56 -32.37 2.14
CA SER A 21 105.57 -32.77 1.14
C SER A 21 104.19 -32.36 1.66
N CYS A 22 103.43 -31.55 0.92
CA CYS A 22 101.98 -31.53 1.11
C CYS A 22 101.47 -32.92 0.74
N GLN A 23 100.74 -33.55 1.66
CA GLN A 23 99.61 -34.37 1.25
C GLN A 23 98.54 -33.39 0.73
N ASP A 24 97.80 -33.76 -0.30
CA ASP A 24 96.54 -33.08 -0.59
C ASP A 24 95.64 -33.15 0.66
N PRO A 25 94.91 -32.07 1.00
CA PRO A 25 93.93 -32.14 2.08
C PRO A 25 92.86 -33.17 1.69
N ASP A 26 92.43 -34.00 2.65
CA ASP A 26 91.40 -35.01 2.42
C ASP A 26 90.15 -34.35 1.79
N GLU A 27 89.71 -34.84 0.63
CA GLU A 27 88.43 -34.43 0.05
C GLU A 27 87.32 -34.86 1.01
N VAL A 28 86.53 -33.89 1.47
CA VAL A 28 85.34 -34.15 2.27
C VAL A 28 84.24 -34.58 1.32
N ASP A 29 83.83 -35.85 1.38
CA ASP A 29 82.67 -36.36 0.66
C ASP A 29 81.39 -35.69 1.21
N LEU A 30 80.94 -34.62 0.55
CA LEU A 30 79.72 -33.89 0.91
C LEU A 30 78.47 -34.70 0.48
N SER A 31 77.45 -34.73 1.35
CA SER A 31 76.20 -35.43 1.10
C SER A 31 75.46 -34.94 -0.16
N SER A 32 74.92 -35.88 -0.94
CA SER A 32 74.06 -35.59 -2.11
C SER A 32 72.56 -35.62 -1.78
N GLU A 33 72.21 -35.94 -0.54
CA GLU A 33 70.81 -36.05 -0.09
C GLU A 33 70.14 -34.68 0.03
N LYS A 34 68.93 -34.58 -0.54
CA LYS A 34 68.15 -33.34 -0.68
C LYS A 34 66.66 -33.65 -0.61
N GLU A 35 66.28 -34.43 0.38
CA GLU A 35 64.91 -34.91 0.57
C GLU A 35 64.22 -34.18 1.72
N ILE A 36 62.90 -34.01 1.60
CA ILE A 36 62.05 -33.61 2.72
C ILE A 36 61.61 -34.89 3.44
N VAL A 37 61.74 -34.90 4.76
CA VAL A 37 61.41 -36.03 5.65
C VAL A 37 60.06 -35.81 6.34
N SER A 38 59.79 -34.57 6.76
CA SER A 38 58.48 -34.16 7.29
C SER A 38 58.22 -32.70 6.93
N PHE A 39 56.95 -32.35 6.75
CA PHE A 39 56.50 -31.00 6.51
C PHE A 39 55.15 -30.84 7.21
N SER A 40 55.02 -29.86 8.10
CA SER A 40 53.73 -29.48 8.67
C SER A 40 53.55 -27.98 8.66
N ILE A 41 52.29 -27.55 8.52
CA ILE A 41 51.85 -26.17 8.60
C ILE A 41 50.92 -26.01 9.79
N SER A 42 50.96 -24.86 10.47
CA SER A 42 49.97 -24.52 11.49
C SER A 42 49.68 -23.03 11.54
N ASP A 43 48.40 -22.70 11.73
CA ASP A 43 47.95 -21.39 12.17
C ASP A 43 47.72 -21.38 13.70
N GLU A 44 47.04 -20.35 14.25
CA GLU A 44 46.73 -20.27 15.68
C GLU A 44 45.82 -21.40 16.21
N SER A 45 45.10 -22.08 15.31
CA SER A 45 44.00 -23.01 15.65
C SER A 45 44.29 -24.47 15.31
N THR A 46 45.04 -24.72 14.23
CA THR A 46 45.09 -26.00 13.54
C THR A 46 46.51 -26.31 13.09
N LYS A 47 46.96 -27.56 13.27
CA LYS A 47 48.21 -28.09 12.70
C LYS A 47 47.89 -29.21 11.71
N ILE A 48 48.54 -29.19 10.56
CA ILE A 48 48.33 -30.09 9.43
C ILE A 48 49.68 -30.64 8.98
N ASP A 49 49.84 -31.96 9.06
CA ASP A 49 50.98 -32.66 8.47
C ASP A 49 50.72 -32.86 6.97
N LEU A 50 51.60 -32.32 6.12
CA LEU A 50 51.47 -32.40 4.67
C LEU A 50 52.09 -33.70 4.13
N GLN A 51 51.48 -34.25 3.07
CA GLN A 51 52.00 -35.43 2.39
C GLN A 51 53.19 -35.05 1.51
N ILE A 52 54.27 -35.82 1.59
CA ILE A 52 55.49 -35.60 0.80
C ILE A 52 55.66 -36.76 -0.18
N ASN A 53 55.90 -36.43 -1.45
CA ASN A 53 56.29 -37.39 -2.46
C ASN A 53 57.68 -37.05 -3.00
N ASN A 54 58.71 -37.70 -2.45
CA ASN A 54 60.10 -37.48 -2.84
C ASN A 54 60.42 -37.95 -4.28
N ASN A 55 59.63 -38.84 -4.89
CA ASN A 55 59.84 -39.23 -6.29
C ASN A 55 59.32 -38.17 -7.27
N ASN A 56 58.16 -37.59 -6.98
CA ASN A 56 57.53 -36.57 -7.82
C ASN A 56 57.98 -35.13 -7.45
N SER A 57 58.64 -34.98 -6.31
CA SER A 57 58.99 -33.68 -5.69
C SER A 57 57.75 -32.80 -5.47
N THR A 58 56.78 -33.32 -4.73
CA THR A 58 55.57 -32.58 -4.34
C THR A 58 55.34 -32.63 -2.82
N ILE A 59 54.75 -31.57 -2.30
CA ILE A 59 54.23 -31.42 -0.93
C ILE A 59 52.75 -31.07 -1.09
N SER A 60 51.84 -31.88 -0.56
CA SER A 60 50.41 -31.73 -0.82
C SER A 60 49.54 -31.97 0.41
N GLY A 61 48.43 -31.25 0.54
CA GLY A 61 47.44 -31.49 1.59
C GLY A 61 46.20 -30.62 1.47
N ASP A 62 45.14 -31.07 2.14
CA ASP A 62 43.90 -30.32 2.27
C ASP A 62 43.96 -29.46 3.54
N VAL A 63 43.55 -28.19 3.44
CA VAL A 63 43.41 -27.26 4.57
C VAL A 63 41.93 -26.90 4.76
N PRO A 64 41.43 -26.66 5.99
CA PRO A 64 40.06 -26.22 6.18
C PRO A 64 39.84 -24.79 5.63
N PHE A 65 38.59 -24.45 5.27
CA PHE A 65 38.18 -23.14 4.74
C PHE A 65 38.78 -21.94 5.49
N ASN A 66 38.82 -22.03 6.82
CA ASN A 66 39.24 -20.96 7.72
C ASN A 66 40.73 -21.01 8.10
N PHE A 67 41.56 -21.83 7.44
CA PHE A 67 43.00 -21.90 7.74
C PHE A 67 43.73 -20.63 7.28
N ASN A 68 44.43 -19.95 8.19
CA ASN A 68 45.11 -18.70 7.86
C ASN A 68 46.43 -18.95 7.09
N LEU A 69 46.37 -18.85 5.75
CA LEU A 69 47.54 -18.98 4.85
C LEU A 69 48.44 -17.72 4.80
N GLU A 70 48.07 -16.60 5.43
CA GLU A 70 48.88 -15.39 5.47
C GLU A 70 49.88 -15.36 6.64
N GLU A 71 49.61 -16.10 7.72
CA GLU A 71 50.45 -16.16 8.93
C GLU A 71 50.64 -17.61 9.40
N VAL A 72 51.37 -18.40 8.61
CA VAL A 72 51.62 -19.82 8.85
C VAL A 72 52.95 -20.05 9.56
N THR A 73 52.95 -20.95 10.54
CA THR A 73 54.18 -21.58 11.04
C THR A 73 54.46 -22.86 10.27
N THR A 74 55.65 -22.98 9.68
CA THR A 74 56.11 -24.18 8.98
C THR A 74 57.12 -24.94 9.84
N GLU A 75 56.92 -26.23 10.08
CA GLU A 75 57.94 -27.12 10.65
C GLU A 75 58.38 -28.14 9.59
N ILE A 76 59.66 -28.13 9.24
CA ILE A 76 60.20 -28.94 8.14
C ILE A 76 61.43 -29.72 8.63
N THR A 77 61.47 -31.02 8.35
CA THR A 77 62.65 -31.87 8.57
C THR A 77 63.21 -32.28 7.21
N LEU A 78 64.53 -32.17 7.04
CA LEU A 78 65.26 -32.49 5.80
C LEU A 78 66.18 -33.69 6.00
N SER A 79 66.75 -34.19 4.89
CA SER A 79 67.91 -35.08 4.92
C SER A 79 69.13 -34.43 5.59
N GLU A 80 70.00 -35.25 6.19
CA GLU A 80 71.19 -34.78 6.91
C GLU A 80 72.12 -33.94 6.00
N GLY A 81 72.51 -32.75 6.49
CA GLY A 81 73.34 -31.79 5.76
C GLY A 81 72.60 -30.88 4.78
N ALA A 82 71.30 -31.12 4.51
CA ALA A 82 70.54 -30.31 3.56
C ALA A 82 69.97 -29.01 4.18
N THR A 83 69.69 -28.03 3.32
CA THR A 83 69.03 -26.75 3.64
C THR A 83 67.82 -26.55 2.73
N ILE A 84 66.89 -25.64 3.08
CA ILE A 84 65.67 -25.37 2.32
C ILE A 84 65.45 -23.87 2.14
N SER A 85 64.89 -23.46 1.00
CA SER A 85 64.49 -22.08 0.74
C SER A 85 63.06 -22.04 0.18
N PRO A 86 62.12 -21.26 0.76
CA PRO A 86 62.24 -20.53 2.02
C PRO A 86 62.59 -21.40 3.23
N ASP A 87 63.31 -20.82 4.20
CA ASP A 87 63.61 -21.47 5.49
C ASP A 87 62.32 -21.76 6.27
N SER A 88 62.32 -22.76 7.14
CA SER A 88 61.20 -23.03 8.05
C SER A 88 61.10 -21.98 9.17
N GLY A 89 59.89 -21.52 9.53
CA GLY A 89 59.70 -20.60 10.66
C GLY A 89 58.26 -20.15 10.89
N PHE A 90 58.08 -19.21 11.81
CA PHE A 90 56.81 -18.58 12.18
C PHE A 90 56.45 -17.44 11.22
N GLY A 91 55.13 -17.21 11.02
CA GLY A 91 54.61 -16.00 10.37
C GLY A 91 54.87 -15.90 8.87
N GLN A 92 54.88 -17.03 8.17
CA GLN A 92 55.06 -17.10 6.72
C GLN A 92 53.74 -16.92 5.99
N ASN A 93 53.72 -16.04 4.99
CA ASN A 93 52.62 -15.97 4.04
C ASN A 93 52.88 -16.98 2.91
N ILE A 94 52.02 -18.01 2.84
CA ILE A 94 52.12 -19.09 1.85
C ILE A 94 50.97 -19.06 0.82
N MET A 95 50.09 -18.05 0.86
CA MET A 95 48.95 -17.88 -0.07
C MET A 95 49.31 -17.99 -1.56
N ASN A 96 50.53 -17.57 -1.92
CA ASN A 96 51.04 -17.58 -3.29
C ASN A 96 52.37 -18.37 -3.40
N GLN A 97 52.65 -19.27 -2.45
CA GLN A 97 53.89 -20.03 -2.47
C GLN A 97 53.74 -21.30 -3.33
N GLU A 98 54.41 -21.33 -4.47
CA GLU A 98 54.33 -22.44 -5.41
C GLU A 98 55.34 -23.57 -5.12
N SER A 99 56.45 -23.29 -4.42
CA SER A 99 57.51 -24.28 -4.22
C SER A 99 58.47 -24.00 -3.05
N TYR A 100 59.25 -25.03 -2.73
CA TYR A 100 60.44 -24.98 -1.87
C TYR A 100 61.64 -25.58 -2.62
N VAL A 101 62.85 -25.07 -2.39
CA VAL A 101 64.10 -25.62 -2.97
C VAL A 101 64.96 -26.21 -1.85
N VAL A 102 65.14 -27.54 -1.87
CA VAL A 102 66.08 -28.23 -0.98
C VAL A 102 67.45 -28.28 -1.63
N THR A 103 68.49 -27.87 -0.91
CA THR A 103 69.90 -27.88 -1.36
C THR A 103 70.68 -28.89 -0.52
N ALA A 104 71.26 -29.89 -1.17
CA ALA A 104 72.16 -30.86 -0.56
C ALA A 104 73.48 -30.21 -0.10
N GLU A 105 74.21 -30.87 0.78
CA GLU A 105 75.52 -30.42 1.27
C GLU A 105 76.53 -30.26 0.11
N ASN A 106 76.47 -31.11 -0.91
CA ASN A 106 77.28 -31.02 -2.13
C ASN A 106 76.84 -29.91 -3.12
N GLY A 107 75.78 -29.15 -2.80
CA GLY A 107 75.25 -28.06 -3.62
C GLY A 107 74.24 -28.46 -4.70
N GLU A 108 73.89 -29.74 -4.85
CA GLU A 108 72.80 -30.14 -5.74
C GLU A 108 71.43 -29.72 -5.18
N THR A 109 70.54 -29.22 -6.05
CA THR A 109 69.21 -28.72 -5.65
C THR A 109 68.07 -29.62 -6.12
N LYS A 110 66.99 -29.70 -5.34
CA LYS A 110 65.73 -30.36 -5.69
C LYS A 110 64.55 -29.45 -5.34
N THR A 111 63.75 -29.08 -6.33
CA THR A 111 62.58 -28.22 -6.15
C THR A 111 61.34 -29.08 -5.88
N TYR A 112 60.65 -28.78 -4.79
CA TYR A 112 59.38 -29.38 -4.40
C TYR A 112 58.23 -28.41 -4.67
N SER A 113 57.22 -28.82 -5.43
CA SER A 113 56.00 -28.02 -5.62
C SER A 113 55.09 -28.11 -4.40
N LEU A 114 54.47 -27.00 -3.99
CA LEU A 114 53.46 -26.97 -2.93
C LEU A 114 52.06 -26.97 -3.55
N GLU A 115 51.25 -27.97 -3.20
CA GLU A 115 49.91 -28.21 -3.73
C GLU A 115 48.89 -28.27 -2.58
N LEU A 116 48.39 -27.12 -2.15
CA LEU A 116 47.36 -27.01 -1.11
C LEU A 116 45.97 -26.88 -1.73
N THR A 117 45.00 -27.64 -1.20
CA THR A 117 43.57 -27.50 -1.55
C THR A 117 42.81 -26.98 -0.34
N VAL A 118 42.08 -25.88 -0.50
CA VAL A 118 41.18 -25.38 0.56
C VAL A 118 39.87 -26.17 0.49
N SER A 119 39.48 -26.78 1.60
CA SER A 119 38.20 -27.50 1.73
C SER A 119 37.05 -26.48 1.77
N PRO A 120 35.97 -26.70 0.99
CA PRO A 120 34.84 -25.76 0.93
C PRO A 120 34.11 -25.65 2.28
N ASN A 121 33.53 -24.48 2.56
CA ASN A 121 32.76 -24.27 3.79
C ASN A 121 31.56 -25.25 3.88
N ASN A 122 31.30 -25.76 5.09
CA ASN A 122 30.19 -26.68 5.38
C ASN A 122 29.07 -26.05 6.21
N GLN A 123 29.20 -24.77 6.58
CA GLN A 123 28.20 -24.03 7.34
C GLN A 123 27.05 -23.55 6.45
N ASN A 124 25.82 -23.71 6.92
CA ASN A 124 24.59 -23.38 6.21
C ASN A 124 23.55 -22.76 7.15
N PHE A 125 24.00 -21.83 8.00
CA PHE A 125 23.14 -21.12 8.94
C PHE A 125 22.59 -19.82 8.34
N ILE A 126 21.40 -19.42 8.78
CA ILE A 126 20.96 -18.03 8.68
C ILE A 126 21.61 -17.28 9.86
N VAL A 127 22.42 -16.27 9.54
CA VAL A 127 23.19 -15.46 10.51
C VAL A 127 22.40 -14.25 10.97
N SER A 128 21.60 -13.65 10.08
CA SER A 128 20.63 -12.61 10.42
C SER A 128 19.41 -12.73 9.52
N PHE A 129 18.23 -12.49 10.08
CA PHE A 129 17.00 -12.32 9.32
C PHE A 129 16.29 -11.08 9.84
N SER A 130 15.93 -10.17 8.94
CA SER A 130 15.10 -9.01 9.27
C SER A 130 14.16 -8.69 8.13
N VAL A 131 13.07 -7.98 8.40
CA VAL A 131 12.17 -7.45 7.39
C VAL A 131 12.19 -5.93 7.42
N ARG A 132 12.01 -5.31 6.25
CA ARG A 132 11.80 -3.86 6.15
C ARG A 132 10.31 -3.58 5.99
N ILE A 133 9.79 -2.68 6.82
CA ILE A 133 8.48 -2.05 6.65
C ILE A 133 8.75 -0.54 6.58
N ASP A 134 8.37 0.09 5.48
CA ASP A 134 8.76 1.46 5.12
C ASP A 134 10.28 1.67 5.28
N ASP A 135 10.71 2.66 6.06
CA ASP A 135 12.13 2.93 6.36
C ASP A 135 12.66 2.16 7.59
N THR A 136 11.83 1.37 8.28
CA THR A 136 12.19 0.69 9.53
C THR A 136 12.57 -0.78 9.30
N ILE A 137 13.63 -1.23 9.97
CA ILE A 137 14.08 -2.62 9.95
C ILE A 137 13.63 -3.29 11.26
N TYR A 138 13.00 -4.46 11.14
CA TYR A 138 12.59 -5.31 12.24
C TYR A 138 13.42 -6.59 12.20
N ASP A 139 14.38 -6.71 13.10
CA ASP A 139 15.19 -7.92 13.28
C ASP A 139 14.30 -9.05 13.84
N ALA A 140 14.35 -10.22 13.18
CA ALA A 140 13.58 -11.38 13.59
C ALA A 140 14.42 -12.32 14.45
N ASN A 141 13.84 -12.85 15.52
CA ASN A 141 14.50 -13.82 16.39
C ASN A 141 14.74 -15.17 15.68
N ILE A 142 16.01 -15.60 15.67
CA ILE A 142 16.47 -16.87 15.08
C ILE A 142 16.67 -17.90 16.22
N ILE A 143 16.03 -19.05 16.09
CA ILE A 143 16.10 -20.19 17.00
C ILE A 143 16.93 -21.29 16.32
N ASP A 144 18.25 -21.16 16.32
CA ASP A 144 19.16 -22.06 15.61
C ASP A 144 19.02 -23.53 16.00
N SER A 145 18.70 -23.83 17.26
CA SER A 145 18.46 -25.20 17.73
C SER A 145 17.25 -25.89 17.09
N GLU A 146 16.36 -25.11 16.47
CA GLU A 146 15.14 -25.59 15.80
C GLU A 146 15.15 -25.31 14.28
N TYR A 147 16.16 -24.58 13.79
CA TYR A 147 16.19 -23.99 12.44
C TYR A 147 14.90 -23.21 12.13
N HIS A 148 14.53 -22.31 13.05
CA HIS A 148 13.26 -21.61 13.03
C HIS A 148 13.49 -20.12 13.24
N VAL A 149 13.07 -19.29 12.29
CA VAL A 149 12.97 -17.83 12.47
C VAL A 149 11.53 -17.52 12.85
N LYS A 150 11.31 -16.88 13.99
CA LYS A 150 9.96 -16.61 14.50
C LYS A 150 9.89 -15.28 15.22
N ASP A 151 9.04 -14.39 14.73
CA ASP A 151 8.81 -13.08 15.34
C ASP A 151 7.40 -12.53 15.11
N THR A 152 7.07 -11.41 15.74
CA THR A 152 5.78 -10.71 15.62
C THR A 152 6.01 -9.24 15.25
N LEU A 153 5.54 -8.85 14.07
CA LEU A 153 5.65 -7.49 13.54
C LEU A 153 4.52 -6.58 14.06
N PRO A 154 4.68 -5.25 14.02
CA PRO A 154 3.64 -4.31 14.44
C PRO A 154 2.31 -4.50 13.71
N TYR A 155 1.21 -4.10 14.34
CA TYR A 155 -0.15 -4.39 13.86
C TYR A 155 -0.51 -3.86 12.46
N PHE A 156 0.22 -2.87 11.95
CA PHE A 156 0.05 -2.28 10.61
C PHE A 156 0.82 -3.03 9.51
N ALA A 157 1.66 -4.02 9.84
CA ALA A 157 2.42 -4.77 8.84
C ALA A 157 1.51 -5.50 7.84
N ASP A 158 1.79 -5.40 6.54
CA ASP A 158 1.24 -6.31 5.54
C ASP A 158 2.17 -7.52 5.40
N LEU A 159 1.69 -8.72 5.74
CA LEU A 159 2.47 -9.95 5.64
C LEU A 159 2.47 -10.53 4.23
N SER A 160 1.58 -10.09 3.33
CA SER A 160 1.42 -10.69 2.00
C SER A 160 2.54 -10.35 1.02
N ASN A 161 3.30 -9.28 1.31
CA ASN A 161 4.43 -8.87 0.50
C ASN A 161 5.53 -8.19 1.36
N LEU A 162 6.45 -8.98 1.91
CA LEU A 162 7.64 -8.48 2.60
C LEU A 162 8.92 -8.94 1.91
N SER A 163 9.86 -8.01 1.70
CA SER A 163 11.22 -8.28 1.24
C SER A 163 12.16 -8.41 2.46
N PRO A 164 12.65 -9.61 2.81
CA PRO A 164 13.55 -9.80 3.94
C PRO A 164 15.01 -9.48 3.59
N VAL A 165 15.73 -8.92 4.55
CA VAL A 165 17.19 -8.75 4.51
C VAL A 165 17.81 -9.90 5.29
N ILE A 166 18.53 -10.77 4.58
CA ILE A 166 19.05 -12.02 5.13
C ILE A 166 20.57 -12.09 4.95
N THR A 167 21.27 -12.45 6.02
CA THR A 167 22.69 -12.85 5.97
C THR A 167 22.77 -14.34 6.26
N VAL A 168 23.58 -15.08 5.51
CA VAL A 168 23.87 -16.50 5.73
C VAL A 168 25.36 -16.72 6.00
N SER A 169 25.75 -17.95 6.35
CA SER A 169 27.16 -18.35 6.51
C SER A 169 28.03 -18.00 5.28
N ASP A 170 29.32 -17.76 5.49
CA ASP A 170 30.26 -17.42 4.42
C ASP A 170 30.23 -18.45 3.28
N ASN A 171 30.22 -17.95 2.04
CA ASN A 171 30.08 -18.72 0.80
C ASN A 171 28.78 -19.55 0.64
N ALA A 172 27.83 -19.48 1.59
CA ALA A 172 26.54 -20.13 1.44
C ALA A 172 25.58 -19.31 0.57
N THR A 173 24.63 -20.00 -0.07
CA THR A 173 23.51 -19.39 -0.83
C THR A 173 22.18 -19.73 -0.17
N ILE A 174 21.14 -18.92 -0.41
CA ILE A 174 19.81 -19.14 0.16
C ILE A 174 18.71 -19.09 -0.92
N SER A 175 17.69 -19.93 -0.77
CA SER A 175 16.48 -19.96 -1.60
C SER A 175 15.22 -20.03 -0.73
N PRO A 176 14.24 -19.11 -0.83
CA PRO A 176 14.24 -17.89 -1.65
C PRO A 176 15.44 -16.98 -1.43
N GLU A 177 15.81 -16.22 -2.46
CA GLU A 177 16.96 -15.29 -2.42
C GLU A 177 16.63 -14.08 -1.53
N ALA A 178 17.63 -13.55 -0.84
CA ALA A 178 17.47 -12.37 0.02
C ALA A 178 16.99 -11.15 -0.79
N GLY A 179 16.08 -10.36 -0.23
CA GLY A 179 15.46 -9.22 -0.91
C GLY A 179 14.37 -9.58 -1.93
N VAL A 180 14.05 -10.86 -2.14
CA VAL A 180 12.88 -11.26 -2.92
C VAL A 180 11.64 -11.18 -2.04
N GLU A 181 10.62 -10.45 -2.53
CA GLU A 181 9.29 -10.35 -1.94
C GLU A 181 8.67 -11.73 -1.67
N GLN A 182 8.19 -11.97 -0.45
CA GLN A 182 7.51 -13.20 -0.03
C GLN A 182 6.21 -12.91 0.75
N ASP A 183 5.28 -13.85 0.66
CA ASP A 183 4.03 -13.89 1.43
C ASP A 183 4.26 -14.71 2.73
N PHE A 184 4.24 -14.03 3.87
CA PHE A 184 4.37 -14.59 5.21
C PHE A 184 3.01 -14.73 5.93
N THR A 185 1.87 -14.66 5.23
CA THR A 185 0.57 -15.05 5.81
C THR A 185 0.52 -16.52 6.25
N ASN A 186 1.47 -17.33 5.78
CA ASN A 186 1.75 -18.69 6.20
C ASN A 186 3.28 -18.88 6.34
N PRO A 187 3.77 -19.88 7.10
CA PRO A 187 5.21 -20.10 7.25
C PRO A 187 5.92 -20.41 5.92
N VAL A 188 7.01 -19.70 5.65
CA VAL A 188 7.83 -19.85 4.44
C VAL A 188 9.05 -20.74 4.75
N ILE A 189 9.40 -21.64 3.83
CA ILE A 189 10.60 -22.48 3.99
C ILE A 189 11.75 -21.88 3.18
N TYR A 190 12.84 -21.55 3.87
CA TYR A 190 14.11 -21.17 3.27
C TYR A 190 15.08 -22.35 3.30
N GLU A 191 15.85 -22.56 2.24
CA GLU A 191 16.92 -23.56 2.15
C GLU A 191 18.26 -22.84 1.99
N VAL A 192 19.13 -22.97 2.99
CA VAL A 192 20.52 -22.50 2.94
C VAL A 192 21.40 -23.65 2.44
N THR A 193 22.20 -23.40 1.42
CA THR A 193 23.15 -24.36 0.85
C THR A 193 24.57 -23.88 1.10
N ALA A 194 25.35 -24.66 1.86
CA ALA A 194 26.78 -24.41 2.07
C ALA A 194 27.58 -24.57 0.77
N GLU A 195 28.78 -24.01 0.74
CA GLU A 195 29.73 -24.14 -0.39
C GLU A 195 30.03 -25.61 -0.76
N ASN A 196 30.09 -26.50 0.23
CA ASN A 196 30.28 -27.94 0.01
C ASN A 196 29.01 -28.70 -0.46
N GLY A 197 27.89 -28.00 -0.66
CA GLY A 197 26.59 -28.55 -1.07
C GLY A 197 25.71 -29.08 0.07
N ALA A 198 26.11 -28.94 1.33
CA ALA A 198 25.26 -29.32 2.47
C ALA A 198 24.10 -28.33 2.65
N THR A 199 22.87 -28.83 2.62
CA THR A 199 21.64 -28.02 2.73
C THR A 199 21.05 -28.05 4.14
N GLN A 200 20.58 -26.92 4.65
CA GLN A 200 19.76 -26.81 5.85
C GLN A 200 18.47 -26.04 5.55
N LYS A 201 17.34 -26.54 6.05
CA LYS A 201 16.04 -25.87 5.91
C LYS A 201 15.71 -25.09 7.17
N TYR A 202 15.29 -23.85 6.98
CA TYR A 202 14.72 -22.99 8.00
C TYR A 202 13.22 -22.81 7.74
N ILE A 203 12.42 -22.90 8.79
CA ILE A 203 11.03 -22.41 8.77
C ILE A 203 11.07 -20.95 9.20
N VAL A 204 10.39 -20.08 8.46
CA VAL A 204 10.23 -18.66 8.78
C VAL A 204 8.75 -18.39 9.03
N ASP A 205 8.41 -18.14 10.29
CA ASP A 205 7.04 -18.09 10.84
C ASP A 205 6.81 -16.71 11.46
N ILE A 206 6.37 -15.77 10.63
CA ILE A 206 6.21 -14.35 10.99
C ILE A 206 4.74 -14.06 11.30
N TYR A 207 4.52 -13.45 12.45
CA TYR A 207 3.20 -13.01 12.91
C TYR A 207 3.09 -11.49 12.82
N ARG A 208 1.87 -11.01 13.05
CA ARG A 208 1.56 -9.59 13.20
C ARG A 208 0.80 -9.42 14.52
N GLU A 209 1.08 -8.34 15.25
CA GLU A 209 0.27 -7.94 16.39
C GLU A 209 -1.18 -7.68 15.94
N LYS A 210 -2.14 -7.88 16.83
CA LYS A 210 -3.54 -7.55 16.51
C LYS A 210 -3.75 -6.04 16.58
N SER A 211 -4.53 -5.49 15.65
CA SER A 211 -4.87 -4.07 15.59
C SER A 211 -5.54 -3.60 16.90
N PRO A 212 -5.12 -2.46 17.49
CA PRO A 212 -5.79 -1.80 18.61
C PRO A 212 -6.85 -0.78 18.15
N GLU A 213 -6.96 -0.52 16.84
CA GLU A 213 -7.81 0.54 16.30
C GLU A 213 -9.31 0.19 16.42
N ASN A 214 -10.11 1.10 17.00
CA ASN A 214 -11.55 0.94 17.23
C ASN A 214 -12.35 2.24 16.99
N ASP A 215 -11.93 3.03 16.01
CA ASP A 215 -12.63 4.27 15.65
C ASP A 215 -13.83 4.01 14.74
N LEU A 216 -14.82 4.89 14.84
CA LEU A 216 -16.00 4.91 13.98
C LEU A 216 -15.74 5.91 12.85
N LEU A 217 -15.65 5.42 11.62
CA LEU A 217 -15.32 6.26 10.46
C LEU A 217 -16.57 6.82 9.77
N GLU A 218 -17.67 6.05 9.78
CA GLU A 218 -18.95 6.46 9.21
C GLU A 218 -20.09 5.73 9.91
N ILE A 219 -21.23 6.41 10.03
CA ILE A 219 -22.51 5.81 10.47
C ILE A 219 -23.67 6.55 9.79
N GLY A 220 -24.72 5.81 9.46
CA GLY A 220 -25.93 6.39 8.86
C GLY A 220 -27.03 5.36 8.66
N PHE A 221 -28.11 5.74 7.99
CA PHE A 221 -29.18 4.83 7.57
C PHE A 221 -29.89 5.31 6.29
N ASP A 222 -30.65 4.41 5.65
CA ASP A 222 -31.31 4.63 4.35
C ASP A 222 -32.85 4.50 4.40
N ASN A 223 -33.45 4.47 5.59
CA ASN A 223 -34.90 4.58 5.85
C ASN A 223 -35.51 5.96 5.51
N VAL A 224 -35.10 6.58 4.41
CA VAL A 224 -35.49 7.91 3.94
C VAL A 224 -35.54 7.94 2.41
N GLU A 225 -36.34 8.85 1.86
CA GLU A 225 -36.38 9.08 0.41
C GLU A 225 -35.23 9.98 -0.06
N VAL A 226 -34.87 9.86 -1.33
CA VAL A 226 -33.86 10.64 -2.07
C VAL A 226 -32.40 10.44 -1.67
N SER A 227 -32.04 10.54 -0.39
CA SER A 227 -30.63 10.38 0.05
C SER A 227 -30.51 9.80 1.45
N LYS A 228 -29.33 9.25 1.77
CA LYS A 228 -29.03 8.64 3.08
C LYS A 228 -28.79 9.70 4.14
N ILE A 229 -29.18 9.41 5.38
CA ILE A 229 -28.78 10.22 6.54
C ILE A 229 -27.43 9.72 7.05
N TYR A 230 -26.51 10.66 7.29
CA TYR A 230 -25.20 10.43 7.90
C TYR A 230 -25.14 11.08 9.28
N GLY A 231 -24.46 10.41 10.23
CA GLY A 231 -24.24 10.93 11.57
C GLY A 231 -23.03 11.85 11.64
N ALA A 232 -23.16 12.98 12.35
CA ALA A 232 -22.03 13.79 12.76
C ALA A 232 -21.33 13.09 13.94
N ILE A 233 -20.08 12.67 13.76
CA ILE A 233 -19.30 11.91 14.74
C ILE A 233 -18.35 12.85 15.49
N ASP A 234 -18.43 12.88 16.82
CA ASP A 234 -17.41 13.47 17.69
C ASP A 234 -16.57 12.37 18.35
N GLU A 235 -15.44 12.07 17.71
CA GLU A 235 -14.45 11.09 18.16
C GLU A 235 -13.86 11.39 19.55
N SER A 236 -13.89 12.65 20.00
CA SER A 236 -13.32 13.04 21.29
C SER A 236 -14.25 12.74 22.47
N SER A 237 -15.56 12.71 22.22
CA SER A 237 -16.59 12.40 23.23
C SER A 237 -17.34 11.08 22.95
N ALA A 238 -16.99 10.38 21.87
CA ALA A 238 -17.66 9.18 21.35
C ALA A 238 -19.19 9.38 21.20
N GLN A 239 -19.59 10.57 20.74
CA GLN A 239 -20.99 10.88 20.43
C GLN A 239 -21.23 10.85 18.92
N VAL A 240 -22.43 10.42 18.53
CA VAL A 240 -22.93 10.53 17.17
C VAL A 240 -24.25 11.27 17.20
N ILE A 241 -24.40 12.32 16.40
CA ILE A 241 -25.67 13.04 16.22
C ILE A 241 -26.22 12.74 14.82
N LEU A 242 -27.35 12.06 14.76
CA LEU A 242 -28.14 11.87 13.55
C LEU A 242 -29.24 12.93 13.50
N ARG A 243 -29.21 13.81 12.50
CA ARG A 243 -30.32 14.72 12.20
C ARG A 243 -31.33 14.00 11.32
N VAL A 244 -32.60 13.99 11.72
CA VAL A 244 -33.64 13.17 11.09
C VAL A 244 -34.94 13.94 10.82
N PRO A 245 -35.61 13.72 9.68
CA PRO A 245 -36.99 14.14 9.46
C PRO A 245 -37.91 13.64 10.59
N SER A 246 -38.86 14.46 11.05
CA SER A 246 -39.85 14.05 12.07
C SER A 246 -40.78 12.92 11.61
N THR A 247 -40.81 12.63 10.32
CA THR A 247 -41.60 11.59 9.65
C THR A 247 -40.94 10.20 9.66
N VAL A 248 -39.67 10.08 10.05
CA VAL A 248 -38.96 8.78 10.13
C VAL A 248 -39.40 7.98 11.36
N ASP A 249 -39.77 6.71 11.16
CA ASP A 249 -39.99 5.76 12.26
C ASP A 249 -38.65 5.29 12.85
N LEU A 250 -38.27 5.88 13.99
CA LEU A 250 -37.05 5.55 14.72
C LEU A 250 -37.15 4.26 15.56
N THR A 251 -38.28 3.53 15.56
CA THR A 251 -38.43 2.34 16.42
C THR A 251 -37.66 1.12 15.93
N ASN A 252 -37.32 1.06 14.64
CA ASN A 252 -36.53 -0.02 14.02
C ASN A 252 -35.75 0.48 12.78
N VAL A 253 -34.64 1.16 13.03
CA VAL A 253 -33.70 1.65 12.01
C VAL A 253 -32.60 0.61 11.79
N ILE A 254 -32.22 0.32 10.54
CA ILE A 254 -31.08 -0.55 10.22
C ILE A 254 -29.90 0.35 9.79
N PRO A 255 -28.97 0.67 10.70
CA PRO A 255 -27.82 1.51 10.37
C PRO A 255 -26.75 0.77 9.56
N PHE A 256 -26.03 1.52 8.74
CA PHE A 256 -24.75 1.14 8.13
C PHE A 256 -23.58 1.80 8.86
N PHE A 257 -22.38 1.21 8.71
CA PHE A 257 -21.17 1.64 9.42
C PHE A 257 -19.93 1.50 8.53
N GLN A 258 -18.95 2.36 8.79
CA GLN A 258 -17.53 2.08 8.52
C GLN A 258 -16.75 2.26 9.83
N VAL A 259 -15.78 1.40 10.07
CA VAL A 259 -14.91 1.39 11.26
C VAL A 259 -13.46 1.19 10.84
N SER A 260 -12.51 1.41 11.75
CA SER A 260 -11.08 1.15 11.51
C SER A 260 -10.80 -0.26 10.93
N ASP A 261 -9.71 -0.40 10.18
CA ASP A 261 -9.36 -1.69 9.57
C ASP A 261 -9.26 -2.82 10.61
N ARG A 262 -9.83 -3.98 10.27
CA ARG A 262 -9.98 -5.17 11.12
C ARG A 262 -10.80 -4.97 12.42
N ALA A 263 -11.37 -3.79 12.67
CA ALA A 263 -12.34 -3.59 13.72
C ALA A 263 -13.72 -4.16 13.33
N SER A 264 -14.62 -4.25 14.32
CA SER A 264 -15.98 -4.74 14.13
C SER A 264 -16.95 -3.98 15.02
N VAL A 265 -18.22 -3.90 14.61
CA VAL A 265 -19.31 -3.40 15.47
C VAL A 265 -20.00 -4.59 16.14
N SER A 266 -20.46 -4.43 17.38
CA SER A 266 -21.18 -5.49 18.10
C SER A 266 -22.42 -5.97 17.32
N SER A 267 -22.63 -7.29 17.30
CA SER A 267 -23.51 -7.96 16.31
C SER A 267 -25.00 -7.63 16.42
N GLU A 268 -25.44 -6.97 17.49
CA GLU A 268 -26.86 -6.65 17.74
C GLU A 268 -27.36 -5.48 16.87
N ILE A 269 -26.46 -4.62 16.39
CA ILE A 269 -26.84 -3.37 15.70
C ILE A 269 -27.35 -3.60 14.26
N SER A 270 -26.88 -4.67 13.62
CA SER A 270 -27.14 -4.99 12.20
C SER A 270 -28.53 -5.56 11.92
N SER A 271 -29.29 -5.92 12.95
CA SER A 271 -30.65 -6.48 12.83
C SER A 271 -31.78 -5.45 12.97
N GLY A 272 -31.44 -4.18 13.21
CA GLY A 272 -32.40 -3.12 13.50
C GLY A 272 -32.36 -2.68 14.96
N ILE A 273 -32.38 -1.37 15.20
CA ILE A 273 -32.30 -0.74 16.53
C ILE A 273 -33.34 0.36 16.71
N ASN A 274 -33.67 0.65 17.97
CA ASN A 274 -34.56 1.74 18.34
C ASN A 274 -33.74 3.00 18.67
N LEU A 275 -33.88 4.03 17.84
CA LEU A 275 -33.22 5.34 17.95
C LEU A 275 -34.16 6.45 18.49
N SER A 276 -35.32 6.08 19.05
CA SER A 276 -36.25 7.02 19.72
C SER A 276 -35.71 7.51 21.09
N SER A 277 -34.56 7.01 21.51
CA SER A 277 -33.78 7.42 22.68
C SER A 277 -32.30 7.11 22.42
N PRO A 278 -31.35 7.72 23.15
CA PRO A 278 -29.93 7.46 22.93
C PRO A 278 -29.57 5.98 22.98
N TYR A 279 -28.86 5.50 21.96
CA TYR A 279 -28.47 4.09 21.80
C TYR A 279 -26.95 3.94 21.92
N SER A 280 -26.49 2.98 22.75
CA SER A 280 -25.07 2.76 23.03
C SER A 280 -24.58 1.51 22.30
N PHE A 281 -23.42 1.59 21.66
CA PHE A 281 -22.82 0.45 20.96
C PHE A 281 -21.30 0.47 21.04
N GLU A 282 -20.67 -0.69 20.83
CA GLU A 282 -19.21 -0.83 20.86
C GLU A 282 -18.64 -1.07 19.46
N VAL A 283 -17.59 -0.32 19.12
CA VAL A 283 -16.61 -0.70 18.11
C VAL A 283 -15.49 -1.46 18.82
N VAL A 284 -15.14 -2.65 18.31
CA VAL A 284 -14.21 -3.59 18.92
C VAL A 284 -13.04 -3.83 17.95
N ALA A 285 -11.84 -3.52 18.40
CA ALA A 285 -10.58 -3.74 17.67
C ALA A 285 -10.25 -5.23 17.57
N GLU A 286 -9.35 -5.58 16.65
CA GLU A 286 -8.88 -6.96 16.44
C GLU A 286 -8.22 -7.57 17.69
N ASN A 287 -7.56 -6.74 18.51
CA ASN A 287 -6.94 -7.14 19.77
C ASN A 287 -7.94 -7.37 20.92
N GLY A 288 -9.18 -6.87 20.77
CA GLY A 288 -10.25 -6.94 21.77
C GLY A 288 -10.48 -5.65 22.57
N ASP A 289 -9.70 -4.59 22.35
CA ASP A 289 -9.96 -3.26 22.92
C ASP A 289 -11.22 -2.66 22.29
N SER A 290 -12.13 -2.11 23.09
CA SER A 290 -13.38 -1.53 22.59
C SER A 290 -13.59 -0.07 22.99
N LYS A 291 -14.33 0.65 22.15
CA LYS A 291 -14.72 2.05 22.31
C LYS A 291 -16.24 2.14 22.17
N ASN A 292 -16.89 2.62 23.22
CA ASN A 292 -18.35 2.70 23.29
C ASN A 292 -18.85 4.06 22.82
N TYR A 293 -19.62 4.07 21.73
CA TYR A 293 -20.26 5.24 21.15
C TYR A 293 -21.71 5.36 21.60
N ILE A 294 -22.22 6.60 21.66
CA ILE A 294 -23.62 6.88 21.92
C ILE A 294 -24.22 7.63 20.73
N ILE A 295 -25.20 7.01 20.09
CA ILE A 295 -26.03 7.61 19.05
C ILE A 295 -27.14 8.41 19.70
N GLN A 296 -27.30 9.67 19.29
CA GLN A 296 -28.42 10.53 19.63
C GLN A 296 -29.09 11.02 18.35
N THR A 297 -30.41 11.22 18.41
CA THR A 297 -31.22 11.74 17.30
C THR A 297 -31.66 13.16 17.61
N GLU A 298 -31.46 14.06 16.64
CA GLU A 298 -32.01 15.42 16.63
C GLU A 298 -33.05 15.51 15.51
N VAL A 299 -34.22 16.08 15.78
CA VAL A 299 -35.23 16.30 14.75
C VAL A 299 -34.82 17.51 13.91
N MET A 300 -34.96 17.41 12.60
CA MET A 300 -34.91 18.56 11.70
C MET A 300 -36.17 19.41 11.92
N ASP A 301 -36.04 20.50 12.68
CA ASP A 301 -37.16 21.36 13.09
C ASP A 301 -36.91 22.88 12.88
N ILE A 302 -35.75 23.23 12.30
CA ILE A 302 -35.40 24.62 11.97
C ILE A 302 -35.74 24.88 10.51
N ASN A 303 -36.68 25.79 10.23
CA ASN A 303 -37.01 26.22 8.87
C ASN A 303 -35.77 26.71 8.10
N GLU A 304 -35.62 26.23 6.87
CA GLU A 304 -34.68 26.70 5.86
C GLU A 304 -35.44 26.94 4.56
N ASP A 305 -35.53 28.21 4.14
CA ASP A 305 -36.22 28.61 2.91
C ASP A 305 -35.20 29.03 1.86
N PHE A 306 -35.22 28.39 0.69
CA PHE A 306 -34.35 28.70 -0.45
C PHE A 306 -35.20 29.03 -1.69
N SER A 307 -35.01 30.22 -2.26
CA SER A 307 -35.86 30.68 -3.37
C SER A 307 -35.09 31.48 -4.41
N PHE A 308 -35.54 31.36 -5.65
CA PHE A 308 -35.04 32.12 -6.79
C PHE A 308 -36.24 32.67 -7.57
N GLU A 309 -36.45 33.99 -7.47
CA GLU A 309 -37.59 34.71 -8.08
C GLU A 309 -37.14 35.72 -9.14
N GLU A 310 -35.87 35.67 -9.57
CA GLU A 310 -35.27 36.56 -10.57
C GLU A 310 -34.99 35.87 -11.91
N GLY A 311 -35.48 34.64 -12.09
CA GLY A 311 -35.24 33.85 -13.29
C GLY A 311 -35.82 34.45 -14.57
N VAL A 312 -35.21 34.07 -15.68
CA VAL A 312 -35.51 34.56 -17.03
C VAL A 312 -36.28 33.55 -17.87
N ALA A 313 -36.39 32.31 -17.38
CA ALA A 313 -37.20 31.27 -17.98
C ALA A 313 -38.63 31.31 -17.43
N SER A 314 -39.59 31.08 -18.31
CA SER A 314 -40.99 30.91 -17.97
C SER A 314 -41.54 29.65 -18.61
N LYS A 315 -42.40 28.95 -17.86
CA LYS A 315 -43.12 27.78 -18.34
C LYS A 315 -44.59 28.11 -18.54
N TRP A 316 -45.16 27.54 -19.59
CA TRP A 316 -46.59 27.53 -19.83
C TRP A 316 -47.01 26.15 -20.35
N PHE A 317 -47.87 25.47 -19.60
CA PHE A 317 -48.49 24.21 -20.02
C PHE A 317 -49.82 24.52 -20.68
N GLY A 318 -49.75 24.99 -21.92
CA GLY A 318 -50.91 25.32 -22.73
C GLY A 318 -50.64 25.09 -24.21
N GLY A 319 -51.68 24.66 -24.93
CA GLY A 319 -51.52 24.09 -26.26
C GLY A 319 -51.35 25.14 -27.35
N ASP A 320 -50.11 25.48 -27.72
CA ASP A 320 -49.74 26.20 -28.96
C ASP A 320 -50.23 25.50 -30.24
N ASN A 321 -51.52 25.63 -30.55
CA ASN A 321 -52.16 25.01 -31.69
C ASN A 321 -51.94 25.78 -33.00
N ARG A 322 -50.99 26.73 -33.04
CA ARG A 322 -50.57 27.37 -34.30
C ARG A 322 -50.10 26.27 -35.23
N SER A 323 -50.57 26.28 -36.48
CA SER A 323 -50.34 25.24 -37.52
C SER A 323 -48.89 24.82 -37.82
N SER A 324 -47.89 25.41 -37.17
CA SER A 324 -46.46 25.07 -37.24
C SER A 324 -45.97 24.21 -36.06
N PHE A 325 -46.81 23.92 -35.07
CA PHE A 325 -46.49 23.13 -33.89
C PHE A 325 -47.51 22.00 -33.70
N GLY A 326 -47.02 20.82 -33.33
CA GLY A 326 -47.83 19.63 -33.06
C GLY A 326 -47.87 19.28 -31.57
N PRO A 327 -48.68 18.27 -31.19
CA PRO A 327 -48.82 17.85 -29.81
C PRO A 327 -47.54 17.19 -29.32
N ARG A 328 -47.24 17.31 -28.03
CA ARG A 328 -45.95 16.89 -27.47
C ARG A 328 -45.95 16.74 -25.96
N ASN A 329 -45.22 15.73 -25.47
CA ASN A 329 -44.86 15.65 -24.07
C ASN A 329 -43.76 16.68 -23.80
N ILE A 330 -43.99 17.57 -22.84
CA ILE A 330 -43.13 18.74 -22.59
C ILE A 330 -42.81 18.82 -21.10
N GLY A 331 -41.53 18.92 -20.80
CA GLY A 331 -40.98 19.03 -19.45
C GLY A 331 -39.98 20.17 -19.34
N THR A 332 -39.57 20.44 -18.11
CA THR A 332 -38.65 21.51 -17.73
C THR A 332 -38.02 21.15 -16.39
N GLY A 333 -36.84 21.65 -16.09
CA GLY A 333 -36.21 21.41 -14.80
C GLY A 333 -35.18 22.47 -14.43
N GLN A 334 -34.74 22.39 -13.18
CA GLN A 334 -33.72 23.25 -12.60
C GLN A 334 -32.84 22.38 -11.70
N SER A 335 -31.52 22.43 -11.86
CA SER A 335 -30.62 21.90 -10.83
C SER A 335 -30.41 22.91 -9.72
N ILE A 336 -30.33 22.40 -8.49
CA ILE A 336 -30.16 23.17 -7.26
C ILE A 336 -29.11 22.46 -6.42
N THR A 337 -28.05 23.19 -6.06
CA THR A 337 -27.06 22.71 -5.09
C THR A 337 -27.56 22.97 -3.67
N ILE A 338 -27.79 21.91 -2.90
CA ILE A 338 -28.27 21.99 -1.53
C ILE A 338 -27.08 22.25 -0.60
N THR A 339 -27.11 23.34 0.17
CA THR A 339 -25.95 23.77 1.00
C THR A 339 -25.94 23.20 2.42
N GLU A 340 -27.08 22.75 2.93
CA GLU A 340 -27.25 22.19 4.27
C GLU A 340 -28.13 20.92 4.21
N ASN A 341 -27.96 20.02 5.18
CA ASN A 341 -28.78 18.81 5.25
C ASN A 341 -30.23 19.20 5.58
N ILE A 342 -31.18 18.90 4.68
CA ILE A 342 -32.58 19.29 4.86
C ILE A 342 -33.57 18.12 4.67
N HIS A 343 -34.69 18.23 5.37
CA HIS A 343 -35.93 17.51 5.10
C HIS A 343 -36.84 18.42 4.25
N LEU A 344 -37.07 18.05 2.99
CA LEU A 344 -37.90 18.83 2.07
C LEU A 344 -39.36 18.86 2.55
N GLN A 345 -39.91 20.06 2.76
CA GLN A 345 -41.33 20.27 3.08
C GLN A 345 -42.14 20.59 1.82
N SER A 346 -41.63 21.50 0.98
CA SER A 346 -42.30 21.86 -0.28
C SER A 346 -41.30 22.24 -1.36
N PHE A 347 -41.68 22.00 -2.61
CA PHE A 347 -41.04 22.61 -3.78
C PHE A 347 -42.12 23.30 -4.61
N SER A 348 -41.89 24.54 -5.03
CA SER A 348 -42.85 25.32 -5.82
C SER A 348 -42.19 25.90 -7.06
N VAL A 349 -42.94 25.98 -8.16
CA VAL A 349 -42.51 26.60 -9.42
C VAL A 349 -43.56 27.58 -9.94
N HIS A 350 -43.12 28.61 -10.65
CA HIS A 350 -44.01 29.67 -11.14
C HIS A 350 -44.45 29.45 -12.60
N PHE A 351 -45.74 29.65 -12.87
CA PHE A 351 -46.33 29.62 -14.21
C PHE A 351 -46.92 30.99 -14.58
N ASN A 352 -46.81 31.36 -15.87
CA ASN A 352 -47.15 32.71 -16.33
C ASN A 352 -48.65 32.97 -16.59
N GLY A 353 -49.50 31.95 -16.54
CA GLY A 353 -50.93 32.09 -16.87
C GLY A 353 -51.69 30.76 -16.80
N GLU A 354 -52.95 30.79 -17.24
CA GLU A 354 -53.85 29.64 -17.26
C GLU A 354 -53.34 28.46 -18.10
N PHE A 355 -53.77 27.26 -17.73
CA PHE A 355 -53.46 26.02 -18.44
C PHE A 355 -54.51 25.77 -19.53
N ASP A 356 -54.29 26.25 -20.76
CA ASP A 356 -55.30 26.24 -21.83
C ASP A 356 -54.69 26.12 -23.24
N TYR A 357 -55.49 25.82 -24.25
CA TYR A 357 -55.12 25.94 -25.66
C TYR A 357 -54.89 27.40 -26.07
N PHE A 358 -53.94 27.63 -26.97
CA PHE A 358 -53.55 28.97 -27.43
C PHE A 358 -54.68 29.69 -28.20
N GLU A 359 -55.36 28.99 -29.10
CA GLU A 359 -56.72 29.37 -29.47
C GLU A 359 -57.67 28.75 -28.45
N ASN A 360 -58.11 29.57 -27.49
CA ASN A 360 -59.10 29.22 -26.47
C ASN A 360 -60.53 29.48 -27.00
N PRO A 361 -61.30 28.48 -27.47
CA PRO A 361 -62.61 28.69 -28.07
C PRO A 361 -63.72 28.93 -27.04
N ASP A 362 -63.54 28.42 -25.82
CA ASP A 362 -64.59 28.34 -24.79
C ASP A 362 -64.39 29.34 -23.64
N PHE A 363 -63.23 30.01 -23.58
CA PHE A 363 -62.79 30.97 -22.56
C PHE A 363 -62.66 30.38 -21.15
N ASN A 364 -62.20 29.13 -21.01
CA ASN A 364 -61.93 28.52 -19.70
C ASN A 364 -60.74 27.56 -19.79
N GLY A 365 -59.76 27.73 -18.89
CA GLY A 365 -58.66 26.79 -18.71
C GLY A 365 -59.06 25.35 -18.36
N HIS A 366 -58.05 24.49 -18.29
CA HIS A 366 -58.18 23.06 -18.10
C HIS A 366 -57.54 22.59 -16.79
N GLU A 367 -58.17 21.59 -16.18
CA GLU A 367 -57.60 20.90 -15.04
C GLU A 367 -56.44 20.02 -15.51
N LEU A 368 -55.21 20.34 -15.07
CA LEU A 368 -54.00 19.61 -15.42
C LEU A 368 -53.30 19.07 -14.17
N GLU A 369 -52.97 17.78 -14.20
CA GLU A 369 -51.93 17.22 -13.35
C GLU A 369 -50.56 17.68 -13.87
N ILE A 370 -49.69 18.09 -12.95
CA ILE A 370 -48.26 18.29 -13.21
C ILE A 370 -47.51 17.31 -12.33
N ILE A 371 -46.54 16.62 -12.90
CA ILE A 371 -45.62 15.75 -12.16
C ILE A 371 -44.33 16.52 -11.89
N LEU A 372 -43.80 16.40 -10.68
CA LEU A 372 -42.44 16.78 -10.29
C LEU A 372 -41.65 15.51 -9.97
N GLU A 373 -40.40 15.47 -10.42
CA GLU A 373 -39.41 14.45 -10.07
C GLU A 373 -38.16 15.15 -9.51
N ILE A 374 -37.64 14.59 -8.43
CA ILE A 374 -36.32 14.92 -7.88
C ILE A 374 -35.37 13.86 -8.43
N ARG A 375 -34.33 14.30 -9.13
CA ARG A 375 -33.34 13.44 -9.79
C ARG A 375 -31.93 13.68 -9.26
N SER A 376 -31.07 12.67 -9.34
CA SER A 376 -29.62 12.82 -9.22
C SER A 376 -29.05 13.54 -10.45
N ASN A 377 -27.79 13.98 -10.38
CA ASN A 377 -27.08 14.63 -11.48
C ASN A 377 -26.95 13.72 -12.74
N ASP A 378 -26.94 12.40 -12.59
CA ASP A 378 -27.01 11.46 -13.72
C ASP A 378 -28.42 11.30 -14.32
N GLY A 379 -29.40 12.01 -13.76
CA GLY A 379 -30.81 12.01 -14.19
C GLY A 379 -31.68 10.90 -13.63
N SER A 380 -31.15 10.00 -12.80
CA SER A 380 -31.96 8.94 -12.18
C SER A 380 -33.02 9.54 -11.25
N ILE A 381 -34.27 9.08 -11.35
CA ILE A 381 -35.37 9.55 -10.49
C ILE A 381 -35.21 9.00 -9.07
N LEU A 382 -35.15 9.90 -8.10
CA LEU A 382 -34.95 9.61 -6.68
C LEU A 382 -36.25 9.70 -5.88
N ALA A 383 -37.13 10.63 -6.24
CA ALA A 383 -38.51 10.73 -5.75
C ALA A 383 -39.39 11.44 -6.78
N SER A 384 -40.70 11.22 -6.72
CA SER A 384 -41.69 11.91 -7.55
C SER A 384 -42.88 12.38 -6.73
N ASN A 385 -43.58 13.41 -7.20
CA ASN A 385 -44.79 13.96 -6.61
C ASN A 385 -45.68 14.53 -7.73
N SER A 386 -46.98 14.72 -7.49
CA SER A 386 -47.85 15.37 -8.48
C SER A 386 -48.89 16.27 -7.82
N VAL A 387 -49.38 17.24 -8.59
CA VAL A 387 -50.41 18.17 -8.15
C VAL A 387 -51.39 18.43 -9.29
N VAL A 388 -52.68 18.28 -8.97
CA VAL A 388 -53.78 18.57 -9.90
C VAL A 388 -54.18 20.03 -9.71
N ASN A 389 -53.94 20.83 -10.74
CA ASN A 389 -54.28 22.25 -10.76
C ASN A 389 -55.66 22.43 -11.39
N PRO A 390 -56.56 23.22 -10.79
CA PRO A 390 -57.92 23.37 -11.30
C PRO A 390 -57.96 24.17 -12.60
N ALA A 391 -59.01 23.94 -13.39
CA ALA A 391 -59.36 24.73 -14.58
C ALA A 391 -59.43 26.26 -14.38
N THR A 392 -59.53 26.72 -13.13
CA THR A 392 -59.55 28.15 -12.76
C THR A 392 -58.17 28.71 -12.35
N PHE A 393 -57.09 27.96 -12.55
CA PHE A 393 -55.73 28.45 -12.35
C PHE A 393 -55.39 29.47 -13.45
N ASP A 394 -54.94 30.66 -13.07
CA ASP A 394 -54.66 31.81 -13.96
C ASP A 394 -53.16 32.20 -13.91
N GLY A 395 -52.29 31.22 -13.63
CA GLY A 395 -50.88 31.43 -13.33
C GLY A 395 -50.58 31.66 -11.84
N GLY A 396 -49.30 31.83 -11.54
CA GLY A 396 -48.76 31.90 -10.18
C GLY A 396 -47.98 30.66 -9.78
N TRP A 397 -47.83 30.47 -8.46
CA TRP A 397 -47.08 29.36 -7.88
C TRP A 397 -47.91 28.07 -7.86
N VAL A 398 -47.29 26.98 -8.31
CA VAL A 398 -47.75 25.60 -8.13
C VAL A 398 -46.81 24.92 -7.16
N THR A 399 -47.34 24.39 -6.07
CA THR A 399 -46.59 23.81 -4.95
C THR A 399 -46.80 22.30 -4.88
N PHE A 400 -45.70 21.56 -4.74
CA PHE A 400 -45.63 20.13 -4.50
C PHE A 400 -45.33 19.89 -3.03
N ASP A 401 -46.21 19.19 -2.34
CA ASP A 401 -46.18 19.00 -0.88
C ASP A 401 -45.48 17.69 -0.50
N PHE A 402 -44.45 17.78 0.35
CA PHE A 402 -43.64 16.66 0.84
C PHE A 402 -43.67 16.51 2.38
N HIS A 403 -44.46 17.31 3.12
CA HIS A 403 -44.43 17.34 4.60
C HIS A 403 -44.61 15.95 5.26
N ASP A 404 -45.49 15.10 4.70
CA ASP A 404 -45.78 13.75 5.22
C ASP A 404 -44.77 12.66 4.77
N ARG A 405 -43.71 13.03 4.02
CA ARG A 405 -42.75 12.10 3.42
C ARG A 405 -41.33 12.35 3.93
N ALA A 406 -40.57 11.29 4.18
CA ALA A 406 -39.21 11.42 4.69
C ALA A 406 -38.17 11.75 3.59
N VAL A 407 -38.44 12.77 2.77
CA VAL A 407 -37.53 13.26 1.72
C VAL A 407 -36.36 13.99 2.36
N HIS A 408 -35.18 13.39 2.27
CA HIS A 408 -33.93 13.97 2.75
C HIS A 408 -33.04 14.39 1.58
N LEU A 409 -32.52 15.61 1.63
CA LEU A 409 -31.51 16.14 0.71
C LEU A 409 -30.22 16.39 1.49
N THR A 410 -29.11 15.79 1.03
CA THR A 410 -27.79 15.95 1.63
C THR A 410 -27.15 17.27 1.20
N ASN A 411 -26.34 17.86 2.09
CA ASN A 411 -25.56 19.04 1.76
C ASN A 411 -24.50 18.79 0.68
N ASN A 412 -24.02 19.89 0.08
CA ASN A 412 -23.04 19.92 -1.02
C ASN A 412 -23.41 19.01 -2.21
N THR A 413 -24.70 18.71 -2.38
CA THR A 413 -25.23 17.79 -3.38
C THR A 413 -26.16 18.54 -4.33
N GLU A 414 -25.93 18.37 -5.63
CA GLU A 414 -26.81 18.89 -6.68
C GLU A 414 -27.94 17.90 -6.97
N TYR A 415 -29.18 18.39 -6.90
CA TYR A 415 -30.37 17.66 -7.29
C TYR A 415 -31.06 18.38 -8.44
N ILE A 416 -31.59 17.62 -9.41
CA ILE A 416 -32.33 18.17 -10.55
C ILE A 416 -33.82 18.01 -10.29
N PHE A 417 -34.52 19.12 -10.15
CA PHE A 417 -35.97 19.15 -10.01
C PHE A 417 -36.59 19.30 -11.39
N THR A 418 -37.21 18.25 -11.93
CA THR A 418 -37.87 18.26 -13.24
C THR A 418 -39.38 18.21 -13.09
N TRP A 419 -40.11 19.15 -13.70
CA TRP A 419 -41.57 19.13 -13.75
C TRP A 419 -42.12 19.11 -15.18
N TYR A 420 -43.17 18.33 -15.41
CA TYR A 420 -43.72 18.09 -16.74
C TYR A 420 -45.22 17.79 -16.73
N LEU A 421 -45.82 17.93 -17.91
CA LEU A 421 -47.21 17.56 -18.16
C LEU A 421 -47.27 16.10 -18.65
N PRO A 422 -47.79 15.15 -17.84
CA PRO A 422 -47.99 13.78 -18.28
C PRO A 422 -48.96 13.68 -19.46
N ASN A 423 -48.69 12.77 -20.40
CA ASN A 423 -49.54 12.50 -21.56
C ASN A 423 -49.84 13.73 -22.44
N GLY A 424 -48.91 14.71 -22.48
CA GLY A 424 -49.01 15.91 -23.30
C GLY A 424 -49.35 15.64 -24.76
N PHE A 425 -48.66 14.68 -25.38
CA PHE A 425 -48.89 14.29 -26.78
C PHE A 425 -50.30 13.69 -26.98
N SER A 426 -50.64 12.63 -26.25
CA SER A 426 -51.88 11.88 -26.47
C SER A 426 -53.15 12.68 -26.14
N ASN A 427 -53.04 13.69 -25.26
CA ASN A 427 -54.12 14.64 -24.97
C ASN A 427 -54.21 15.80 -25.98
N GLY A 428 -53.29 15.91 -26.94
CA GLY A 428 -53.29 16.97 -27.95
C GLY A 428 -52.72 18.31 -27.48
N TYR A 429 -51.97 18.34 -26.38
CA TYR A 429 -51.37 19.56 -25.84
C TYR A 429 -50.06 19.91 -26.57
N ASN A 430 -49.97 21.15 -27.04
CA ASN A 430 -48.82 21.70 -27.76
C ASN A 430 -47.98 22.64 -26.86
N SER A 431 -47.68 22.24 -25.62
CA SER A 431 -47.01 23.07 -24.60
C SER A 431 -45.64 23.63 -25.00
N GLY A 432 -45.11 24.62 -24.26
CA GLY A 432 -43.81 25.25 -24.57
C GLY A 432 -43.06 25.84 -23.36
N SER A 433 -41.74 25.96 -23.51
CA SER A 433 -40.86 26.75 -22.63
C SER A 433 -40.41 28.01 -23.38
N SER A 434 -40.21 29.12 -22.68
CA SER A 434 -39.53 30.30 -23.23
C SER A 434 -38.67 30.99 -22.18
N GLY A 435 -37.42 31.29 -22.50
CA GLY A 435 -36.51 32.03 -21.63
C GLY A 435 -35.58 32.97 -22.40
N ASP A 436 -35.12 34.00 -21.69
CA ASP A 436 -33.91 34.75 -22.05
C ASP A 436 -32.68 34.02 -21.45
N ALA A 437 -31.46 34.30 -21.91
CA ALA A 437 -30.23 33.64 -21.44
C ALA A 437 -29.22 34.59 -20.78
N ASP A 438 -29.54 35.89 -20.71
CA ASP A 438 -28.57 36.94 -20.33
C ASP A 438 -28.49 37.25 -18.81
N MET A 439 -29.34 36.64 -17.95
CA MET A 439 -29.28 36.70 -16.48
C MET A 439 -29.83 35.41 -15.87
N GLY A 440 -29.13 34.75 -14.94
CA GLY A 440 -29.52 33.40 -14.48
C GLY A 440 -29.14 33.08 -13.03
N TYR A 441 -29.63 31.93 -12.54
CA TYR A 441 -29.28 31.33 -11.26
C TYR A 441 -27.88 30.71 -11.38
N THR A 442 -26.87 31.42 -10.90
CA THR A 442 -25.45 31.10 -11.18
C THR A 442 -24.92 29.81 -10.53
N GLU A 443 -25.76 29.07 -9.81
CA GLU A 443 -25.40 27.89 -9.00
C GLU A 443 -26.16 26.61 -9.44
N GLY A 444 -26.71 26.61 -10.66
CA GLY A 444 -27.33 25.46 -11.30
C GLY A 444 -27.52 25.66 -12.80
N SER A 445 -28.21 24.71 -13.43
CA SER A 445 -28.58 24.71 -14.84
C SER A 445 -30.07 24.43 -15.03
N GLY A 446 -30.66 25.02 -16.05
CA GLY A 446 -32.00 24.67 -16.51
C GLY A 446 -31.99 23.44 -17.41
N TYR A 447 -33.10 22.71 -17.44
CA TYR A 447 -33.30 21.55 -18.29
C TYR A 447 -34.63 21.65 -19.05
N SER A 448 -34.73 21.05 -20.23
CA SER A 448 -35.97 20.90 -20.98
C SER A 448 -36.03 19.56 -21.71
N VAL A 449 -37.26 19.13 -21.99
CA VAL A 449 -37.55 17.98 -22.87
C VAL A 449 -38.79 18.32 -23.70
N GLY A 450 -38.78 17.91 -24.97
CA GLY A 450 -39.88 18.08 -25.90
C GLY A 450 -39.95 16.89 -26.85
N ILE A 451 -40.93 16.03 -26.63
CA ILE A 451 -41.11 14.76 -27.35
C ILE A 451 -42.35 14.87 -28.22
N GLU A 452 -42.16 14.78 -29.55
CA GLU A 452 -43.23 14.86 -30.57
C GLU A 452 -43.67 13.45 -31.01
N SER A 453 -43.78 12.51 -30.06
CA SER A 453 -44.14 11.10 -30.27
C SER A 453 -44.95 10.52 -29.09
N GLU A 454 -45.74 9.46 -29.33
CA GLU A 454 -46.34 8.62 -28.27
C GLU A 454 -45.41 7.49 -27.81
N ASP A 455 -44.42 7.11 -28.63
CA ASP A 455 -43.53 5.97 -28.40
C ASP A 455 -42.32 6.30 -27.50
N GLU A 456 -42.12 7.58 -27.16
CA GLU A 456 -40.96 8.10 -26.40
C GLU A 456 -41.37 8.53 -24.99
N ASP A 457 -40.62 8.04 -23.99
CA ASP A 457 -40.90 8.28 -22.57
C ASP A 457 -40.26 9.60 -22.10
N ILE A 458 -41.05 10.46 -21.47
CA ILE A 458 -40.58 11.73 -20.89
C ILE A 458 -39.74 11.53 -19.63
N THR A 459 -39.82 10.36 -18.99
CA THR A 459 -39.01 10.03 -17.81
C THR A 459 -37.57 9.64 -18.16
N ASP A 460 -37.32 9.18 -19.40
CA ASP A 460 -35.99 8.83 -19.91
C ASP A 460 -35.09 10.07 -20.00
N TRP A 461 -34.04 10.09 -19.18
CA TRP A 461 -33.12 11.22 -19.09
C TRP A 461 -32.38 11.53 -20.41
N SER A 462 -32.22 10.55 -21.31
CA SER A 462 -31.56 10.77 -22.59
C SER A 462 -32.34 11.69 -23.55
N ASN A 463 -33.63 11.92 -23.27
CA ASN A 463 -34.47 12.87 -24.00
C ASN A 463 -34.38 14.30 -23.45
N TRP A 464 -33.79 14.50 -22.27
CA TRP A 464 -33.62 15.81 -21.65
C TRP A 464 -32.33 16.47 -22.12
N TYR A 465 -32.35 17.80 -22.25
CA TYR A 465 -31.18 18.59 -22.57
C TYR A 465 -31.03 19.77 -21.60
N GLU A 466 -29.77 20.06 -21.27
CA GLU A 466 -29.35 21.19 -20.44
C GLU A 466 -29.37 22.50 -21.23
N HIS A 467 -29.72 23.62 -20.57
CA HIS A 467 -29.71 24.96 -21.13
C HIS A 467 -29.48 26.05 -20.06
N GLY A 468 -28.97 27.20 -20.47
CA GLY A 468 -28.72 28.35 -19.57
C GLY A 468 -29.93 29.23 -19.25
N TRP A 469 -31.17 28.71 -19.31
CA TRP A 469 -32.37 29.43 -18.86
C TRP A 469 -32.78 28.94 -17.46
N ASP A 470 -32.90 29.84 -16.49
CA ASP A 470 -33.29 29.48 -15.13
C ASP A 470 -34.73 29.86 -14.80
N PHE A 471 -35.44 28.93 -14.15
CA PHE A 471 -36.85 29.03 -13.80
C PHE A 471 -37.03 29.51 -12.36
N TRP A 472 -38.17 30.16 -12.09
CA TRP A 472 -38.51 30.57 -10.72
C TRP A 472 -38.89 29.36 -9.89
N PHE A 473 -38.27 29.23 -8.71
CA PHE A 473 -38.59 28.19 -7.75
C PHE A 473 -38.59 28.70 -6.30
N ARG A 474 -39.27 27.96 -5.44
CA ARG A 474 -39.14 28.02 -3.97
C ARG A 474 -38.97 26.61 -3.44
N LEU A 475 -38.08 26.45 -2.48
CA LEU A 475 -37.82 25.22 -1.77
C LEU A 475 -37.92 25.55 -0.28
N GLU A 476 -38.82 24.87 0.42
CA GLU A 476 -39.00 25.01 1.87
C GLU A 476 -38.56 23.69 2.51
N GLY A 477 -37.72 23.76 3.55
CA GLY A 477 -37.18 22.59 4.24
C GLY A 477 -36.99 22.81 5.73
N LEU A 478 -36.64 21.72 6.44
CA LEU A 478 -36.25 21.74 7.85
C LEU A 478 -34.83 21.18 8.02
N LYS A 479 -34.00 21.73 8.91
CA LYS A 479 -32.62 21.29 9.18
C LYS A 479 -32.33 20.99 10.65
#